data_AF-A0A6I2MX87-F1
#
_entry.id   AF-A0A6I2MX87-F1
#
_cell.length_a   1.000
_cell.length_b   1.000
_cell.length_c   1.000
_cell.angle_alpha   90.00
_cell.angle_beta   90.00
_cell.angle_gamma   90.00
#
_symmetry.space_group_name_H-M   'P 1'
#
loop_
_entity.id
_entity.type
_entity.pdbx_description
1 polymer ?
#
loop_
_entity_poly.entity_id
_entity_poly.type
_entity_poly.pdbx_seq_one_letter_code
_entity_poly.pdbx_strand_id
1 'polypeptide(L)'
;MEKSMIKQWFLSLLCLLWAGQTVLAGELRERVYLQTDKQFYLSGELVWMKFIATDLDQRLSDVSKVGYVELLDSASAVVQARLVLEKGVGNGCLQLPSTLPTGNYRLVAYTRYMRNEGEEVFFEKPLTVVNTFVTNEALLTDTLLPTYSFTRREGPVSVSPDRMTYDTRSGGEIRINGLPPDLQTLSVSIAGIDLYKPSARSGIVDWKQSMPTTGSSPADHKFLAEYEGPILTGKVIDLSTGEPSSKEAVRPLLGFSGGEIRLFGGQLGAAGEVTFFTKHISGTHEIVTVALSPSSSRYRVDIESPYATHPEKELPALRLNPAWQDELVKRSVGLQVLHAYRSDSLVREKAEKPWFQWQPDWSYLLDEYTRFTTMEEVVIEFIPGLRFRKMDGVRRLAVLTEERIGYTIGNSLVLLDGIPITDHEIIFKYDPLKIRKIDVYKGKYVFGGQIFDGIASFSSYEHNYPGLVVDNSTQFFDYEGTQAQRIFYMPAYRTEAEKRSPVPDFRHTLLWRPDIRTAGESSISIPFTTSDLTGDFTITIEGLTQTGEALYATEQFQVK
;
A
#
# COMPACT_ATOMS: atom_id res chain seq x y z
N MET A 1 -53.26 -19.63 34.15
CA MET A 1 -53.02 -19.67 32.69
C MET A 1 -51.81 -18.85 32.25
N GLU A 2 -51.46 -17.73 32.89
CA GLU A 2 -50.34 -16.86 32.46
C GLU A 2 -48.93 -17.46 32.58
N LYS A 3 -48.63 -18.27 33.60
CA LYS A 3 -47.27 -18.81 33.80
C LYS A 3 -46.84 -19.85 32.75
N SER A 4 -47.79 -20.48 32.05
CA SER A 4 -47.48 -21.45 30.98
C SER A 4 -47.16 -20.76 29.66
N MET A 5 -47.79 -19.63 29.37
CA MET A 5 -47.50 -18.85 28.15
C MET A 5 -46.11 -18.24 28.19
N ILE A 6 -45.67 -17.69 29.33
CA ILE A 6 -44.35 -17.03 29.43
C ILE A 6 -43.18 -18.01 29.20
N LYS A 7 -43.30 -19.27 29.64
CA LYS A 7 -42.28 -20.30 29.35
C LYS A 7 -42.24 -20.71 27.88
N GLN A 8 -43.39 -20.72 27.20
CA GLN A 8 -43.48 -21.09 25.79
C GLN A 8 -42.96 -19.98 24.86
N TRP A 9 -43.09 -18.72 25.28
CA TRP A 9 -42.48 -17.55 24.64
C TRP A 9 -40.95 -17.51 24.82
N PHE A 10 -40.42 -17.86 26.00
CA PHE A 10 -38.97 -17.95 26.18
C PHE A 10 -38.33 -19.09 25.38
N LEU A 11 -38.99 -20.24 25.27
CA LEU A 11 -38.48 -21.38 24.50
C LEU A 11 -38.53 -21.13 22.98
N SER A 12 -39.53 -20.40 22.49
CA SER A 12 -39.62 -20.02 21.07
C SER A 12 -38.68 -18.87 20.71
N LEU A 13 -38.41 -17.93 21.63
CA LEU A 13 -37.37 -16.92 21.45
C LEU A 13 -35.96 -17.52 21.47
N LEU A 14 -35.71 -18.54 22.31
CA LEU A 14 -34.44 -19.27 22.34
C LEU A 14 -34.23 -20.13 21.09
N CYS A 15 -35.30 -20.76 20.56
CA CYS A 15 -35.25 -21.46 19.26
C CYS A 15 -35.12 -20.51 18.07
N LEU A 16 -35.64 -19.28 18.12
CA LEU A 16 -35.40 -18.25 17.10
C LEU A 16 -33.98 -17.66 17.17
N LEU A 17 -33.37 -17.62 18.36
CA LEU A 17 -31.95 -17.26 18.53
C LEU A 17 -31.00 -18.37 18.08
N TRP A 18 -31.41 -19.64 18.15
CA TRP A 18 -30.64 -20.77 17.60
C TRP A 18 -30.91 -21.03 16.11
N ALA A 19 -32.12 -20.76 15.61
CA ALA A 19 -32.47 -20.90 14.19
C ALA A 19 -32.11 -19.65 13.35
N GLY A 20 -31.82 -18.51 13.98
CA GLY A 20 -31.43 -17.26 13.33
C GLY A 20 -29.94 -17.16 12.95
N GLN A 21 -29.10 -18.12 13.37
CA GLN A 21 -27.70 -18.21 12.96
C GLN A 21 -27.49 -19.25 11.85
N THR A 22 -28.36 -19.24 10.84
CA THR A 22 -28.02 -19.76 9.51
C THR A 22 -28.63 -18.86 8.44
N VAL A 23 -28.47 -17.55 8.58
CA VAL A 23 -28.31 -16.76 7.35
C VAL A 23 -27.06 -17.35 6.71
N LEU A 24 -27.22 -17.95 5.53
CA LEU A 24 -26.12 -18.39 4.68
C LEU A 24 -25.18 -17.19 4.51
N ALA A 25 -24.20 -17.06 5.39
CA ALA A 25 -23.04 -16.24 5.13
C ALA A 25 -22.38 -16.93 3.94
N GLY A 26 -22.66 -16.41 2.74
CA GLY A 26 -21.90 -16.78 1.57
C GLY A 26 -20.43 -16.68 1.96
N GLU A 27 -19.69 -17.75 1.74
CA GLU A 27 -18.26 -17.79 2.04
C GLU A 27 -17.62 -16.60 1.32
N LEU A 28 -17.06 -15.66 2.08
CA LEU A 28 -16.38 -14.51 1.49
C LEU A 28 -15.28 -15.08 0.60
N ARG A 29 -15.28 -14.72 -0.67
CA ARG A 29 -14.23 -15.11 -1.62
C ARG A 29 -13.99 -13.96 -2.57
N GLU A 30 -12.72 -13.63 -2.74
CA GLU A 30 -12.29 -12.54 -3.60
C GLU A 30 -11.44 -13.10 -4.75
N ARG A 31 -11.53 -12.46 -5.90
CA ARG A 31 -10.61 -12.67 -7.02
C ARG A 31 -10.12 -11.32 -7.49
N VAL A 32 -8.92 -11.33 -8.05
CA VAL A 32 -8.23 -10.12 -8.44
C VAL A 32 -7.92 -10.16 -9.92
N TYR A 33 -8.00 -9.00 -10.56
CA TYR A 33 -7.44 -8.71 -11.85
C TYR A 33 -6.49 -7.52 -11.74
N LEU A 34 -5.29 -7.63 -12.31
CA LEU A 34 -4.34 -6.53 -12.38
C LEU A 34 -4.11 -6.14 -13.84
N GLN A 35 -4.62 -4.98 -14.22
CA GLN A 35 -4.33 -4.38 -15.52
C GLN A 35 -3.01 -3.63 -15.43
N THR A 36 -2.24 -3.68 -16.52
CA THR A 36 -1.02 -2.89 -16.71
C THR A 36 -1.11 -2.05 -17.98
N ASP A 37 -0.37 -0.96 -18.05
CA ASP A 37 -0.32 -0.10 -19.25
C ASP A 37 0.31 -0.79 -20.47
N LYS A 38 1.24 -1.73 -20.22
CA LYS A 38 2.04 -2.49 -21.21
C LYS A 38 2.35 -3.91 -20.71
N GLN A 39 3.07 -4.70 -21.50
CA GLN A 39 3.61 -6.01 -21.07
C GLN A 39 5.11 -6.17 -21.30
N PHE A 40 5.71 -5.26 -22.07
CA PHE A 40 7.13 -5.24 -22.36
C PHE A 40 7.77 -3.95 -21.84
N TYR A 41 8.67 -4.11 -20.87
CA TYR A 41 9.29 -3.02 -20.16
C TYR A 41 10.81 -3.04 -20.28
N LEU A 42 11.43 -1.87 -20.13
CA LEU A 42 12.86 -1.78 -19.87
C LEU A 42 13.13 -1.69 -18.37
N SER A 43 14.26 -2.23 -17.92
CA SER A 43 14.72 -2.02 -16.54
C SER A 43 14.84 -0.51 -16.26
N GLY A 44 14.35 -0.05 -15.10
CA GLY A 44 14.24 1.38 -14.81
C GLY A 44 12.91 2.04 -15.20
N GLU A 45 12.01 1.36 -15.94
CA GLU A 45 10.68 1.91 -16.25
C GLU A 45 9.68 1.78 -15.08
N LEU A 46 8.58 2.54 -15.18
CA LEU A 46 7.40 2.40 -14.33
C LEU A 46 6.36 1.48 -15.01
N VAL A 47 5.91 0.47 -14.28
CA VAL A 47 4.77 -0.38 -14.63
C VAL A 47 3.52 0.26 -14.03
N TRP A 48 2.71 0.95 -14.83
CA TRP A 48 1.45 1.52 -14.35
C TRP A 48 0.39 0.44 -14.24
N MET A 49 -0.37 0.44 -13.16
CA MET A 49 -1.31 -0.63 -12.87
C MET A 49 -2.62 -0.18 -12.23
N LYS A 50 -3.66 -0.97 -12.52
CA LYS A 50 -4.98 -0.88 -11.90
C LYS A 50 -5.33 -2.25 -11.35
N PHE A 51 -5.67 -2.26 -10.07
CA PHE A 51 -6.10 -3.42 -9.32
C PHE A 51 -7.62 -3.44 -9.26
N ILE A 52 -8.23 -4.59 -9.55
CA ILE A 52 -9.67 -4.80 -9.46
C ILE A 52 -9.90 -6.06 -8.62
N ALA A 53 -10.57 -5.91 -7.48
CA ALA A 53 -11.03 -7.01 -6.64
C ALA A 53 -12.53 -7.24 -6.90
N THR A 54 -12.90 -8.50 -7.12
CA THR A 54 -14.29 -8.93 -7.32
C THR A 54 -14.67 -10.06 -6.37
N ASP A 55 -15.97 -10.25 -6.15
CA ASP A 55 -16.51 -11.50 -5.65
C ASP A 55 -16.48 -12.60 -6.74
N LEU A 56 -17.02 -13.79 -6.44
CA LEU A 56 -17.14 -14.89 -7.41
C LEU A 56 -18.20 -14.65 -8.50
N ASP A 57 -19.15 -13.76 -8.25
CA ASP A 57 -20.13 -13.31 -9.24
C ASP A 57 -19.55 -12.20 -10.15
N GLN A 58 -18.25 -11.91 -10.02
CA GLN A 58 -17.49 -10.93 -10.81
C GLN A 58 -17.94 -9.48 -10.58
N ARG A 59 -18.60 -9.19 -9.46
CA ARG A 59 -18.95 -7.81 -9.03
C ARG A 59 -17.83 -7.27 -8.15
N LEU A 60 -17.60 -5.96 -8.17
CA LEU A 60 -16.56 -5.35 -7.33
C LEU A 60 -16.77 -5.68 -5.84
N SER A 61 -15.71 -6.16 -5.19
CA SER A 61 -15.68 -6.44 -3.74
C SER A 61 -15.11 -5.24 -3.00
N ASP A 62 -15.82 -4.73 -2.00
CA ASP A 62 -15.33 -3.65 -1.12
C ASP A 62 -14.81 -4.16 0.23
N VAL A 63 -14.50 -5.46 0.33
CA VAL A 63 -14.10 -6.06 1.61
C VAL A 63 -12.66 -5.74 1.97
N SER A 64 -11.72 -6.02 1.07
CA SER A 64 -10.31 -5.69 1.28
C SER A 64 -10.00 -4.24 0.88
N LYS A 65 -9.32 -3.48 1.76
CA LYS A 65 -8.81 -2.12 1.49
C LYS A 65 -7.36 -2.09 1.02
N VAL A 66 -6.71 -3.25 0.96
CA VAL A 66 -5.31 -3.39 0.55
C VAL A 66 -5.20 -4.50 -0.49
N GLY A 67 -4.57 -4.18 -1.62
CA GLY A 67 -4.18 -5.14 -2.65
C GLY A 67 -2.66 -5.30 -2.67
N TYR A 68 -2.19 -6.53 -2.78
CA TYR A 68 -0.77 -6.87 -2.86
C TYR A 68 -0.39 -7.12 -4.31
N VAL A 69 0.74 -6.56 -4.73
CA VAL A 69 1.30 -6.80 -6.05
C VAL A 69 2.78 -7.12 -5.90
N GLU A 70 3.22 -8.20 -6.52
CA GLU A 70 4.59 -8.67 -6.49
C GLU A 70 5.06 -8.99 -7.90
N LEU A 71 6.23 -8.50 -8.27
CA LEU A 71 6.95 -8.96 -9.44
C LEU A 71 7.96 -10.00 -8.98
N LEU A 72 7.77 -11.25 -9.40
CA LEU A 72 8.57 -12.40 -9.00
C LEU A 72 9.47 -12.84 -10.15
N ASP A 73 10.67 -13.32 -9.82
CA ASP A 73 11.48 -14.17 -10.69
C ASP A 73 10.95 -15.63 -10.65
N SER A 74 11.80 -16.63 -10.37
CA SER A 74 11.35 -18.00 -10.16
C SER A 74 10.51 -18.15 -8.87
N ALA A 75 10.85 -17.41 -7.81
CA ALA A 75 10.14 -17.44 -6.52
C ALA A 75 10.29 -16.15 -5.71
N SER A 76 11.38 -15.42 -5.94
CA SER A 76 11.77 -14.25 -5.14
C SER A 76 11.11 -13.01 -5.71
N ALA A 77 10.55 -12.19 -4.83
CA ALA A 77 10.05 -10.90 -5.22
C ALA A 77 11.20 -9.94 -5.50
N VAL A 78 11.25 -9.41 -6.72
CA VAL A 78 12.23 -8.39 -7.13
C VAL A 78 11.70 -6.98 -6.90
N VAL A 79 10.39 -6.80 -6.93
CA VAL A 79 9.70 -5.54 -6.61
C VAL A 79 8.33 -5.87 -6.01
N GLN A 80 7.93 -5.16 -4.96
CA GLN A 80 6.65 -5.34 -4.32
C GLN A 80 5.95 -4.00 -4.13
N ALA A 81 4.62 -4.02 -4.08
CA ALA A 81 3.81 -2.86 -3.73
C ALA A 81 2.52 -3.30 -3.03
N ARG A 82 2.00 -2.42 -2.18
CA ARG A 82 0.66 -2.52 -1.62
C ARG A 82 -0.17 -1.34 -2.11
N LEU A 83 -1.38 -1.58 -2.55
CA LEU A 83 -2.26 -0.57 -3.12
C LEU A 83 -3.46 -0.36 -2.20
N VAL A 84 -3.85 0.90 -2.00
CA VAL A 84 -5.13 1.23 -1.37
C VAL A 84 -6.25 0.87 -2.34
N LEU A 85 -7.24 0.09 -1.86
CA LEU A 85 -8.44 -0.25 -2.59
C LEU A 85 -9.62 0.56 -2.06
N GLU A 86 -10.34 1.20 -2.98
CA GLU A 86 -11.60 1.88 -2.71
C GLU A 86 -12.69 1.23 -3.57
N LYS A 87 -13.70 0.60 -2.94
CA LYS A 87 -14.76 -0.11 -3.66
C LYS A 87 -14.21 -1.18 -4.63
N GLY A 88 -13.20 -1.90 -4.17
CA GLY A 88 -12.54 -2.95 -4.96
C GLY A 88 -11.63 -2.46 -6.07
N VAL A 89 -11.41 -1.15 -6.22
CA VAL A 89 -10.50 -0.61 -7.24
C VAL A 89 -9.33 0.09 -6.58
N GLY A 90 -8.12 -0.23 -7.02
CA GLY A 90 -6.89 0.41 -6.59
C GLY A 90 -6.03 0.80 -7.79
N ASN A 91 -5.17 1.80 -7.62
CA ASN A 91 -4.30 2.29 -8.69
C ASN A 91 -2.89 2.47 -8.14
N GLY A 92 -1.87 2.19 -8.94
CA GLY A 92 -0.48 2.36 -8.53
C GLY A 92 0.51 2.13 -9.65
N CYS A 93 1.77 1.98 -9.27
CA CYS A 93 2.84 1.54 -10.17
C CYS A 93 3.96 0.79 -9.46
N LEU A 94 4.66 -0.08 -10.18
CA LEU A 94 5.94 -0.65 -9.75
C LEU A 94 7.09 0.08 -10.44
N GLN A 95 8.10 0.48 -9.67
CA GLN A 95 9.35 1.00 -10.20
C GLN A 95 10.30 -0.18 -10.43
N LEU A 96 10.59 -0.48 -11.69
CA LEU A 96 11.57 -1.53 -12.00
C LEU A 96 12.98 -1.02 -11.69
N PRO A 97 13.80 -1.75 -10.92
CA PRO A 97 15.20 -1.40 -10.71
C PRO A 97 15.93 -1.31 -12.04
N SER A 98 16.85 -0.36 -12.20
CA SER A 98 17.72 -0.28 -13.38
C SER A 98 18.68 -1.47 -13.49
N THR A 99 18.95 -2.13 -12.36
CA THR A 99 19.75 -3.35 -12.24
C THR A 99 18.97 -4.63 -12.51
N LEU A 100 17.64 -4.58 -12.66
CA LEU A 100 16.81 -5.76 -12.87
C LEU A 100 17.25 -6.49 -14.14
N PRO A 101 17.64 -7.77 -14.10
CA PRO A 101 18.14 -8.49 -15.27
C PRO A 101 17.12 -8.62 -16.41
N THR A 102 17.62 -8.87 -17.62
CA THR A 102 16.77 -9.23 -18.75
C THR A 102 16.13 -10.60 -18.53
N GLY A 103 14.81 -10.70 -18.63
CA GLY A 103 14.09 -11.95 -18.40
C GLY A 103 12.58 -11.83 -18.49
N ASN A 104 11.92 -12.99 -18.34
CA ASN A 104 10.49 -13.04 -18.06
C ASN A 104 10.28 -13.12 -16.56
N TYR A 105 9.24 -12.45 -16.07
CA TYR A 105 8.87 -12.35 -14.67
C TYR A 105 7.38 -12.66 -14.51
N ARG A 106 6.97 -13.03 -13.29
CA ARG A 106 5.56 -13.23 -12.93
C ARG A 106 5.08 -12.02 -12.15
N LEU A 107 4.09 -11.32 -12.69
CA LEU A 107 3.37 -10.29 -11.95
C LEU A 107 2.19 -10.95 -11.23
N VAL A 108 2.27 -11.03 -9.91
CA VAL A 108 1.29 -11.68 -9.04
C VAL A 108 0.51 -10.63 -8.27
N ALA A 109 -0.81 -10.80 -8.17
CA ALA A 109 -1.68 -9.91 -7.41
C ALA A 109 -2.76 -10.65 -6.61
N TYR A 110 -2.98 -10.23 -5.37
CA TYR A 110 -3.91 -10.88 -4.45
C TYR A 110 -4.33 -9.93 -3.31
N THR A 111 -5.40 -10.28 -2.58
CA THR A 111 -5.71 -9.68 -1.28
C THR A 111 -5.22 -10.58 -0.16
N ARG A 112 -4.96 -10.03 1.02
CA ARG A 112 -4.49 -10.82 2.18
C ARG A 112 -5.41 -12.00 2.49
N TYR A 113 -6.72 -11.84 2.29
CA TYR A 113 -7.72 -12.87 2.56
C TYR A 113 -7.65 -14.07 1.60
N MET A 114 -7.29 -13.85 0.33
CA MET A 114 -7.13 -14.91 -0.66
C MET A 114 -6.05 -15.93 -0.28
N ARG A 115 -5.11 -15.57 0.61
CA ARG A 115 -4.07 -16.48 1.12
C ARG A 115 -4.64 -17.71 1.85
N ASN A 116 -5.89 -17.65 2.30
CA ASN A 116 -6.57 -18.80 2.90
C ASN A 116 -6.96 -19.88 1.87
N GLU A 117 -7.09 -19.51 0.58
CA GLU A 117 -7.45 -20.42 -0.51
C GLU A 117 -6.23 -20.97 -1.26
N GLY A 118 -5.01 -20.50 -0.95
CA GLY A 118 -3.77 -20.87 -1.65
C GLY A 118 -3.40 -19.95 -2.81
N GLU A 119 -2.21 -20.13 -3.39
CA GLU A 119 -1.70 -19.28 -4.49
C GLU A 119 -2.42 -19.55 -5.82
N GLU A 120 -3.08 -20.69 -5.98
CA GLU A 120 -3.80 -21.06 -7.20
C GLU A 120 -4.93 -20.10 -7.57
N VAL A 121 -5.43 -19.31 -6.61
CA VAL A 121 -6.45 -18.29 -6.84
C VAL A 121 -5.88 -16.90 -7.09
N PHE A 122 -4.56 -16.71 -6.93
CA PHE A 122 -3.92 -15.42 -7.15
C PHE A 122 -3.94 -15.08 -8.64
N PHE A 123 -4.03 -13.79 -8.94
CA PHE A 123 -3.85 -13.33 -10.30
C PHE A 123 -2.37 -13.47 -10.68
N GLU A 124 -2.09 -14.05 -11.85
CA GLU A 124 -0.75 -14.14 -12.40
C GLU A 124 -0.76 -13.66 -13.86
N LYS A 125 0.19 -12.78 -14.20
CA LYS A 125 0.42 -12.31 -15.57
C LYS A 125 1.92 -12.30 -15.87
N PRO A 126 2.37 -12.87 -17.00
CA PRO A 126 3.77 -12.78 -17.37
C PRO A 126 4.12 -11.34 -17.81
N LEU A 127 5.29 -10.87 -17.41
CA LEU A 127 5.83 -9.57 -17.74
C LEU A 127 7.27 -9.74 -18.26
N THR A 128 7.57 -9.15 -19.41
CA THR A 128 8.91 -9.22 -20.01
C THR A 128 9.67 -7.95 -19.70
N VAL A 129 10.89 -8.09 -19.16
CA VAL A 129 11.80 -6.98 -18.88
C VAL A 129 13.09 -7.16 -19.68
N VAL A 130 13.52 -6.09 -20.34
CA VAL A 130 14.84 -6.03 -21.00
C VAL A 130 15.70 -4.99 -20.32
N ASN A 131 16.83 -5.43 -19.79
CA ASN A 131 17.87 -4.55 -19.29
C ASN A 131 18.77 -4.09 -20.45
N THR A 132 18.81 -2.79 -20.68
CA THR A 132 19.67 -2.17 -21.72
C THR A 132 20.95 -1.55 -21.14
N PHE A 133 21.12 -1.59 -19.82
CA PHE A 133 22.29 -1.05 -19.10
C PHE A 133 23.35 -2.10 -18.79
N VAL A 134 23.00 -3.38 -18.86
CA VAL A 134 23.90 -4.49 -18.55
C VAL A 134 24.05 -5.38 -19.78
N THR A 135 25.29 -5.62 -20.20
CA THR A 135 25.60 -6.60 -21.24
C THR A 135 25.36 -8.01 -20.70
N ASN A 136 24.49 -8.78 -21.35
CA ASN A 136 24.25 -10.17 -21.01
C ASN A 136 24.70 -11.06 -22.19
N GLU A 137 25.85 -11.70 -22.04
CA GLU A 137 26.47 -12.56 -23.07
C GLU A 137 25.69 -13.86 -23.31
N ALA A 138 24.77 -14.23 -22.41
CA ALA A 138 23.96 -15.45 -22.49
C ALA A 138 22.55 -15.22 -23.08
N LEU A 139 22.29 -14.05 -23.70
CA LEU A 139 20.99 -13.75 -24.30
C LEU A 139 20.72 -14.66 -25.50
N LEU A 140 19.58 -15.35 -25.45
CA LEU A 140 19.11 -16.15 -26.57
C LEU A 140 18.50 -15.23 -27.64
N THR A 141 18.90 -15.41 -28.89
CA THR A 141 18.32 -14.68 -30.03
C THR A 141 17.43 -15.59 -30.87
N ASP A 142 16.34 -15.06 -31.40
CA ASP A 142 15.44 -15.80 -32.27
C ASP A 142 14.82 -14.87 -33.32
N THR A 143 15.22 -15.06 -34.57
CA THR A 143 14.77 -14.26 -35.72
C THR A 143 13.35 -14.60 -36.16
N LEU A 144 12.82 -15.74 -35.71
CA LEU A 144 11.48 -16.22 -36.08
C LEU A 144 10.40 -15.73 -35.09
N LEU A 145 10.81 -15.04 -34.01
CA LEU A 145 9.84 -14.40 -33.12
C LEU A 145 9.01 -13.40 -33.93
N PRO A 146 7.68 -13.58 -34.00
CA PRO A 146 6.84 -12.69 -34.75
C PRO A 146 6.88 -11.31 -34.11
N THR A 147 7.03 -10.27 -34.94
CA THR A 147 6.72 -8.90 -34.52
C THR A 147 5.25 -8.87 -34.09
N TYR A 148 4.95 -8.16 -33.00
CA TYR A 148 3.59 -7.99 -32.51
C TYR A 148 2.62 -7.63 -33.66
N SER A 149 1.61 -8.47 -33.86
CA SER A 149 0.52 -8.21 -34.81
C SER A 149 -0.66 -7.60 -34.08
N PHE A 150 -1.06 -6.39 -34.46
CA PHE A 150 -2.27 -5.78 -33.95
C PHE A 150 -3.51 -6.48 -34.53
N THR A 151 -4.41 -6.89 -33.64
CA THR A 151 -5.73 -7.41 -34.02
C THR A 151 -6.79 -6.58 -33.33
N ARG A 152 -7.58 -5.86 -34.11
CA ARG A 152 -8.77 -5.16 -33.59
C ARG A 152 -9.77 -6.19 -33.10
N ARG A 153 -10.25 -6.03 -31.87
CA ARG A 153 -11.37 -6.81 -31.34
C ARG A 153 -12.66 -6.03 -31.57
N GLU A 154 -13.60 -6.61 -32.31
CA GLU A 154 -14.95 -6.06 -32.40
C GLU A 154 -15.74 -6.39 -31.13
N GLY A 155 -16.50 -5.41 -30.64
CA GLY A 155 -17.24 -5.51 -29.39
C GLY A 155 -18.26 -4.38 -29.25
N PRO A 156 -19.08 -4.39 -28.18
CA PRO A 156 -20.12 -3.39 -27.95
C PRO A 156 -19.55 -1.98 -27.68
N VAL A 157 -18.32 -1.93 -27.16
CA VAL A 157 -17.56 -0.69 -26.94
C VAL A 157 -16.54 -0.52 -28.06
N SER A 158 -16.40 0.72 -28.53
CA SER A 158 -15.39 1.11 -29.51
C SER A 158 -14.59 2.32 -29.02
N VAL A 159 -13.36 2.43 -29.52
CA VAL A 159 -12.50 3.58 -29.31
C VAL A 159 -11.93 4.05 -30.62
N SER A 160 -11.91 5.37 -30.82
CA SER A 160 -11.34 5.99 -32.01
C SER A 160 -10.61 7.29 -31.61
N PRO A 161 -9.36 7.50 -32.07
CA PRO A 161 -8.71 8.80 -31.97
C PRO A 161 -9.35 9.82 -32.92
N ASP A 162 -9.20 11.12 -32.62
CA ASP A 162 -9.63 12.21 -33.51
C ASP A 162 -8.88 12.20 -34.85
N ARG A 163 -7.64 11.66 -34.86
CA ARG A 163 -6.78 11.51 -36.03
C ARG A 163 -6.04 10.18 -35.99
N MET A 164 -5.70 9.65 -37.16
CA MET A 164 -4.85 8.45 -37.26
C MET A 164 -3.35 8.77 -37.27
N THR A 165 -2.99 10.05 -37.42
CA THR A 165 -1.60 10.51 -37.45
C THR A 165 -1.48 11.85 -36.72
N TYR A 166 -0.45 11.96 -35.89
CA TYR A 166 -0.15 13.13 -35.08
C TYR A 166 1.32 13.53 -35.27
N ASP A 167 1.59 14.83 -35.15
CA ASP A 167 2.96 15.33 -34.99
C ASP A 167 3.45 15.07 -33.56
N THR A 168 4.77 15.10 -33.37
CA THR A 168 5.37 15.15 -32.02
C THR A 168 4.87 16.35 -31.19
N ARG A 169 4.78 16.19 -29.86
CA ARG A 169 4.32 17.23 -28.90
C ARG A 169 3.00 17.92 -29.26
N SER A 170 2.06 17.18 -29.85
CA SER A 170 0.76 17.69 -30.26
C SER A 170 -0.36 17.18 -29.34
N GLY A 171 -1.45 17.94 -29.23
CA GLY A 171 -2.64 17.51 -28.52
C GLY A 171 -3.54 16.66 -29.40
N GLY A 172 -4.21 15.68 -28.80
CA GLY A 172 -5.21 14.82 -29.44
C GLY A 172 -6.35 14.50 -28.48
N GLU A 173 -7.39 13.85 -29.01
CA GLU A 173 -8.54 13.38 -28.25
C GLU A 173 -8.91 11.97 -28.70
N ILE A 174 -9.24 11.11 -27.73
CA ILE A 174 -9.86 9.81 -28.03
C ILE A 174 -11.34 9.88 -27.68
N ARG A 175 -12.17 9.25 -28.50
CA ARG A 175 -13.60 9.09 -28.28
C ARG A 175 -13.91 7.64 -28.00
N ILE A 176 -14.64 7.40 -26.92
CA ILE A 176 -15.11 6.08 -26.51
C ILE A 176 -16.62 6.07 -26.70
N ASN A 177 -17.15 5.05 -27.37
CA ASN A 177 -18.59 4.94 -27.65
C ASN A 177 -19.11 3.56 -27.24
N GLY A 178 -20.42 3.47 -26.98
CA GLY A 178 -21.08 2.22 -26.61
C GLY A 178 -20.92 1.86 -25.13
N LEU A 179 -20.65 2.84 -24.28
CA LEU A 179 -20.49 2.62 -22.84
C LEU A 179 -21.84 2.28 -22.20
N PRO A 180 -21.92 1.19 -21.41
CA PRO A 180 -23.16 0.82 -20.75
C PRO A 180 -23.47 1.77 -19.58
N PRO A 181 -24.75 1.99 -19.25
CA PRO A 181 -25.15 2.93 -18.20
C PRO A 181 -24.75 2.46 -16.80
N ASP A 182 -24.56 1.15 -16.60
CA ASP A 182 -24.15 0.53 -15.35
C ASP A 182 -22.62 0.31 -15.27
N LEU A 183 -21.83 1.06 -16.04
CA LEU A 183 -20.37 1.05 -15.93
C LEU A 183 -19.92 1.45 -14.51
N GLN A 184 -19.15 0.59 -13.83
CA GLN A 184 -18.59 0.91 -12.51
C GLN A 184 -17.19 1.51 -12.61
N THR A 185 -16.35 0.95 -13.47
CA THR A 185 -14.96 1.36 -13.61
C THR A 185 -14.47 1.15 -15.03
N LEU A 186 -13.66 2.10 -15.51
CA LEU A 186 -13.06 2.10 -16.83
C LEU A 186 -11.64 2.62 -16.74
N SER A 187 -10.73 1.99 -17.46
CA SER A 187 -9.33 2.36 -17.56
C SER A 187 -8.97 2.59 -19.02
N VAL A 188 -8.07 3.55 -19.23
CA VAL A 188 -7.56 3.89 -20.55
C VAL A 188 -6.04 4.01 -20.50
N SER A 189 -5.39 3.27 -21.38
CA SER A 189 -3.96 3.33 -21.65
C SER A 189 -3.73 3.78 -23.09
N ILE A 190 -2.74 4.67 -23.29
CA ILE A 190 -2.15 4.93 -24.60
C ILE A 190 -0.65 4.72 -24.45
N ALA A 191 -0.10 3.72 -25.13
CA ALA A 191 1.31 3.36 -25.04
C ALA A 191 1.87 2.95 -26.40
N GLY A 192 3.19 3.13 -26.59
CA GLY A 192 3.89 2.60 -27.76
C GLY A 192 3.72 1.08 -27.88
N ILE A 193 3.87 0.54 -29.08
CA ILE A 193 3.70 -0.90 -29.32
C ILE A 193 4.72 -1.73 -28.50
N ASP A 194 4.22 -2.75 -27.82
CA ASP A 194 5.07 -3.79 -27.23
C ASP A 194 5.78 -4.58 -28.33
N LEU A 195 7.11 -4.65 -28.29
CA LEU A 195 7.92 -5.43 -29.22
C LEU A 195 7.61 -6.93 -29.15
N TYR A 196 7.24 -7.39 -27.95
CA TYR A 196 6.93 -8.77 -27.64
C TYR A 196 5.83 -8.82 -26.58
N LYS A 197 4.84 -9.70 -26.77
CA LYS A 197 3.82 -10.00 -25.74
C LYS A 197 3.96 -11.45 -25.29
N PRO A 198 4.36 -11.70 -24.02
CA PRO A 198 4.54 -13.06 -23.52
C PRO A 198 3.22 -13.84 -23.44
N SER A 199 2.07 -13.16 -23.41
CA SER A 199 0.76 -13.78 -23.57
C SER A 199 -0.15 -12.94 -24.47
N ALA A 200 -0.76 -13.59 -25.46
CA ALA A 200 -1.78 -12.96 -26.31
C ALA A 200 -3.15 -12.84 -25.62
N ARG A 201 -3.35 -13.51 -24.47
CA ARG A 201 -4.63 -13.61 -23.74
C ARG A 201 -4.44 -13.25 -22.27
N SER A 202 -4.34 -11.97 -21.97
CA SER A 202 -4.13 -11.50 -20.59
C SER A 202 -4.89 -10.21 -20.29
N GLY A 203 -5.94 -9.93 -21.06
CA GLY A 203 -6.84 -8.81 -20.81
C GLY A 203 -7.97 -9.21 -19.87
N ILE A 204 -8.77 -8.24 -19.43
CA ILE A 204 -9.88 -8.46 -18.49
C ILE A 204 -10.87 -9.53 -18.98
N VAL A 205 -11.16 -9.58 -20.29
CA VAL A 205 -12.08 -10.57 -20.86
C VAL A 205 -11.55 -11.99 -20.73
N ASP A 206 -10.24 -12.19 -20.92
CA ASP A 206 -9.63 -13.52 -20.82
C ASP A 206 -9.58 -13.96 -19.35
N TRP A 207 -9.19 -13.04 -18.45
CA TRP A 207 -9.20 -13.28 -17.01
C TRP A 207 -10.59 -13.73 -16.52
N LYS A 208 -11.66 -13.07 -16.97
CA LYS A 208 -13.03 -13.45 -16.61
C LYS A 208 -13.39 -14.87 -17.04
N GLN A 209 -12.88 -15.32 -18.19
CA GLN A 209 -13.12 -16.68 -18.69
C GLN A 209 -12.30 -17.73 -17.96
N SER A 210 -11.11 -17.35 -17.45
CA SER A 210 -10.18 -18.23 -16.74
C SER A 210 -10.23 -18.07 -15.22
N MET A 211 -11.18 -17.32 -14.69
CA MET A 211 -11.27 -16.98 -13.27
C MET A 211 -11.47 -18.25 -12.44
N PRO A 212 -10.62 -18.52 -11.42
CA PRO A 212 -10.73 -19.73 -10.64
C PRO A 212 -11.99 -19.68 -9.76
N THR A 213 -12.87 -20.66 -9.88
CA THR A 213 -14.14 -20.74 -9.12
C THR A 213 -14.03 -21.53 -7.82
N THR A 214 -12.97 -22.33 -7.66
CA THR A 214 -12.70 -23.15 -6.46
C THR A 214 -11.23 -23.04 -6.07
N GLY A 215 -10.95 -22.67 -4.83
CA GLY A 215 -9.65 -22.83 -4.18
C GLY A 215 -9.65 -23.97 -3.15
N SER A 216 -8.50 -24.22 -2.54
CA SER A 216 -8.41 -25.04 -1.32
C SER A 216 -9.46 -24.58 -0.30
N SER A 217 -10.18 -25.50 0.35
CA SER A 217 -11.13 -25.11 1.40
C SER A 217 -10.36 -24.37 2.51
N PRO A 218 -10.80 -23.17 2.93
CA PRO A 218 -10.12 -22.37 3.95
C PRO A 218 -10.34 -23.04 5.31
N ALA A 219 -9.60 -24.12 5.58
CA ALA A 219 -9.80 -24.95 6.75
C ALA A 219 -9.59 -24.16 8.06
N ASP A 220 -8.76 -23.10 8.03
CA ASP A 220 -8.33 -22.39 9.25
C ASP A 220 -8.56 -20.87 9.28
N HIS A 221 -9.08 -20.23 8.22
CA HIS A 221 -9.31 -18.76 8.17
C HIS A 221 -8.17 -17.90 8.77
N LYS A 222 -6.93 -18.35 8.62
CA LYS A 222 -5.73 -17.80 9.28
C LYS A 222 -5.52 -16.32 8.93
N PHE A 223 -5.84 -15.94 7.70
CA PHE A 223 -5.65 -14.59 7.20
C PHE A 223 -6.97 -13.81 7.21
N LEU A 224 -7.12 -12.88 8.14
CA LEU A 224 -8.20 -11.90 8.12
C LEU A 224 -8.11 -10.95 6.90
N ALA A 225 -9.27 -10.50 6.43
CA ALA A 225 -9.39 -9.46 5.41
C ALA A 225 -9.03 -8.09 5.99
N GLU A 226 -8.42 -7.25 5.19
CA GLU A 226 -7.93 -5.93 5.57
C GLU A 226 -9.02 -4.86 5.36
N TYR A 227 -10.07 -4.92 6.18
CA TYR A 227 -11.27 -4.08 6.01
C TYR A 227 -11.11 -2.61 6.40
N GLU A 228 -10.12 -2.28 7.24
CA GLU A 228 -9.79 -0.91 7.67
C GLU A 228 -8.42 -0.42 7.16
N GLY A 229 -7.61 -1.31 6.58
CA GLY A 229 -6.24 -1.02 6.19
C GLY A 229 -5.29 -2.17 6.52
N PRO A 230 -3.97 -1.93 6.42
CA PRO A 230 -2.98 -2.98 6.60
C PRO A 230 -3.08 -3.68 7.96
N ILE A 231 -2.90 -5.00 7.99
CA ILE A 231 -2.77 -5.79 9.21
C ILE A 231 -1.32 -6.25 9.32
N LEU A 232 -0.62 -5.82 10.36
CA LEU A 232 0.74 -6.26 10.64
C LEU A 232 0.69 -7.41 11.63
N THR A 233 1.49 -8.45 11.36
CA THR A 233 1.62 -9.61 12.25
C THR A 233 3.06 -9.76 12.70
N GLY A 234 3.26 -10.41 13.84
CA GLY A 234 4.58 -10.65 14.39
C GLY A 234 4.55 -11.69 15.50
N LYS A 235 5.66 -11.83 16.21
CA LYS A 235 5.81 -12.70 17.38
C LYS A 235 6.37 -11.95 18.57
N VAL A 236 5.82 -12.23 19.74
CA VAL A 236 6.34 -11.73 21.01
C VAL A 236 7.35 -12.73 21.55
N ILE A 237 8.60 -12.30 21.72
CA ILE A 237 9.71 -13.13 22.19
C ILE A 237 10.09 -12.71 23.61
N ASP A 238 10.14 -13.68 24.55
CA ASP A 238 10.67 -13.45 25.90
C ASP A 238 12.20 -13.39 25.83
N LEU A 239 12.79 -12.25 26.21
CA LEU A 239 14.24 -12.04 26.08
C LEU A 239 15.06 -12.90 27.04
N SER A 240 14.44 -13.49 28.08
CA SER A 240 15.15 -14.38 29.01
C SER A 240 15.29 -15.80 28.48
N THR A 241 14.33 -16.26 27.67
CA THR A 241 14.32 -17.63 27.12
C THR A 241 14.67 -17.67 25.64
N GLY A 242 14.42 -16.60 24.90
CA GLY A 242 14.51 -16.55 23.44
C GLY A 242 13.31 -17.16 22.71
N GLU A 243 12.26 -17.55 23.44
CA GLU A 243 11.11 -18.29 22.90
C GLU A 243 9.85 -17.40 22.78
N PRO A 244 8.90 -17.75 21.87
CA PRO A 244 7.60 -17.09 21.80
C PRO A 244 6.83 -17.15 23.13
N SER A 245 6.17 -16.05 23.48
CA SER A 245 5.43 -15.91 24.75
C SER A 245 4.01 -15.39 24.51
N SER A 246 3.03 -16.05 25.12
CA SER A 246 1.61 -15.67 25.10
C SER A 246 1.08 -15.23 26.47
N LYS A 247 1.97 -14.80 27.38
CA LYS A 247 1.58 -14.37 28.73
C LYS A 247 0.56 -13.22 28.66
N GLU A 248 -0.61 -13.44 29.24
CA GLU A 248 -1.77 -12.52 29.21
C GLU A 248 -1.48 -11.14 29.81
N ALA A 249 -0.38 -10.94 30.55
CA ALA A 249 0.00 -9.64 31.09
C ALA A 249 0.83 -8.79 30.12
N VAL A 250 1.36 -9.37 29.04
CA VAL A 250 2.17 -8.66 28.05
C VAL A 250 1.26 -7.87 27.12
N ARG A 251 1.63 -6.63 26.87
CA ARG A 251 0.86 -5.66 26.07
C ARG A 251 1.76 -5.12 24.97
N PRO A 252 1.77 -5.75 23.78
CA PRO A 252 2.53 -5.27 22.63
C PRO A 252 1.99 -3.93 22.13
N LEU A 253 2.89 -3.05 21.70
CA LEU A 253 2.58 -1.77 21.09
C LEU A 253 3.41 -1.61 19.82
N LEU A 254 2.82 -0.94 18.84
CA LEU A 254 3.48 -0.53 17.60
C LEU A 254 3.28 0.98 17.44
N GLY A 255 4.37 1.72 17.55
CA GLY A 255 4.46 3.15 17.30
C GLY A 255 5.10 3.45 15.94
N PHE A 256 5.02 4.71 15.52
CA PHE A 256 5.75 5.25 14.38
C PHE A 256 6.67 6.34 14.89
N SER A 257 7.91 6.38 14.41
CA SER A 257 8.79 7.49 14.72
C SER A 257 8.42 8.72 13.89
N GLY A 258 8.66 9.91 14.45
CA GLY A 258 8.42 11.20 13.80
C GLY A 258 7.60 12.18 14.62
N GLY A 259 7.05 13.19 13.96
CA GLY A 259 6.36 14.31 14.63
C GLY A 259 4.92 14.04 15.07
N GLU A 260 4.39 12.84 14.80
CA GLU A 260 3.01 12.47 15.04
C GLU A 260 2.90 11.31 16.05
N ILE A 261 1.91 11.40 16.94
CA ILE A 261 1.52 10.27 17.79
C ILE A 261 0.75 9.27 16.92
N ARG A 262 1.38 8.16 16.56
CA ARG A 262 0.69 7.08 15.85
C ARG A 262 1.04 5.76 16.52
N LEU A 263 0.09 5.24 17.28
CA LEU A 263 0.27 4.09 18.17
C LEU A 263 -0.87 3.09 18.00
N PHE A 264 -0.52 1.80 17.99
CA PHE A 264 -1.44 0.68 17.86
C PHE A 264 -1.15 -0.35 18.95
N GLY A 265 -2.21 -0.82 19.64
CA GLY A 265 -2.10 -1.95 20.56
C GLY A 265 -2.19 -3.27 19.80
N GLY A 266 -1.30 -4.21 20.12
CA GLY A 266 -1.29 -5.55 19.53
C GLY A 266 -2.21 -6.51 20.27
N GLN A 267 -2.94 -7.34 19.52
CA GLN A 267 -3.70 -8.47 20.05
C GLN A 267 -2.80 -9.71 20.09
N LEU A 268 -2.51 -10.19 21.31
CA LEU A 268 -1.67 -11.35 21.55
C LEU A 268 -2.50 -12.63 21.44
N GLY A 269 -2.04 -13.57 20.63
CA GLY A 269 -2.63 -14.88 20.45
C GLY A 269 -1.98 -15.96 21.32
N ALA A 270 -2.50 -17.18 21.22
CA ALA A 270 -2.21 -18.26 22.17
C ALA A 270 -0.79 -18.84 22.01
N ALA A 271 -0.20 -18.76 20.81
CA ALA A 271 1.15 -19.25 20.52
C ALA A 271 2.20 -18.11 20.45
N GLY A 272 1.86 -16.92 20.95
CA GLY A 272 2.75 -15.75 21.00
C GLY A 272 2.76 -14.91 19.72
N GLU A 273 1.90 -15.24 18.75
CA GLU A 273 1.58 -14.39 17.61
C GLU A 273 0.94 -13.08 18.08
N VAL A 274 1.27 -11.97 17.44
CA VAL A 274 0.63 -10.67 17.69
C VAL A 274 0.08 -10.12 16.39
N THR A 275 -1.13 -9.56 16.46
CA THR A 275 -1.78 -8.88 15.34
C THR A 275 -2.01 -7.41 15.68
N PHE A 276 -1.52 -6.51 14.83
CA PHE A 276 -1.77 -5.08 14.90
C PHE A 276 -2.76 -4.69 13.80
N PHE A 277 -3.97 -4.31 14.21
CA PHE A 277 -4.96 -3.75 13.29
C PHE A 277 -4.63 -2.28 13.07
N THR A 278 -3.90 -2.03 12.00
CA THR A 278 -3.58 -0.68 11.60
C THR A 278 -4.62 -0.18 10.60
N LYS A 279 -4.88 1.12 10.59
CA LYS A 279 -5.67 1.74 9.53
C LYS A 279 -4.73 2.58 8.69
N HIS A 280 -5.01 2.67 7.39
CA HIS A 280 -4.37 3.60 6.44
C HIS A 280 -2.92 4.01 6.78
N ILE A 281 -1.94 3.19 6.39
CA ILE A 281 -0.52 3.56 6.45
C ILE A 281 -0.02 3.67 5.02
N SER A 282 0.23 4.89 4.53
CA SER A 282 0.80 5.08 3.19
C SER A 282 2.24 5.58 3.23
N GLY A 283 3.04 5.20 2.24
CA GLY A 283 4.44 5.61 2.13
C GLY A 283 5.37 4.85 3.07
N THR A 284 6.65 5.25 3.07
CA THR A 284 7.69 4.62 3.89
C THR A 284 7.74 5.28 5.26
N HIS A 285 7.75 4.45 6.30
CA HIS A 285 7.85 4.86 7.70
C HIS A 285 8.84 3.98 8.44
N GLU A 286 9.42 4.50 9.50
CA GLU A 286 10.06 3.67 10.51
C GLU A 286 9.04 3.37 11.60
N ILE A 287 8.75 2.08 11.79
CA ILE A 287 7.88 1.61 12.87
C ILE A 287 8.73 1.13 14.04
N VAL A 288 8.21 1.33 15.25
CA VAL A 288 8.88 0.94 16.48
C VAL A 288 7.95 0.07 17.31
N THR A 289 8.42 -1.11 17.70
CA THR A 289 7.63 -2.00 18.55
C THR A 289 8.20 -2.07 19.95
N VAL A 290 7.32 -2.07 20.94
CA VAL A 290 7.66 -2.32 22.35
C VAL A 290 6.65 -3.28 22.97
N ALA A 291 7.01 -3.92 24.07
CA ALA A 291 6.10 -4.76 24.83
C ALA A 291 6.07 -4.34 26.30
N LEU A 292 4.93 -3.80 26.73
CA LEU A 292 4.72 -3.46 28.13
C LEU A 292 4.50 -4.75 28.93
N SER A 293 5.20 -4.86 30.06
CA SER A 293 5.01 -5.94 31.03
C SER A 293 4.92 -5.36 32.45
N PRO A 294 4.00 -5.86 33.29
CA PRO A 294 4.00 -5.53 34.72
C PRO A 294 5.08 -6.30 35.50
N SER A 295 5.70 -7.31 34.88
CA SER A 295 6.79 -8.08 35.48
C SER A 295 8.16 -7.47 35.14
N SER A 296 9.22 -7.93 35.83
CA SER A 296 10.60 -7.60 35.50
C SER A 296 11.09 -8.27 34.20
N SER A 297 10.34 -9.22 33.66
CA SER A 297 10.63 -9.85 32.36
C SER A 297 10.45 -8.84 31.22
N ARG A 298 11.40 -8.85 30.29
CA ARG A 298 11.37 -8.02 29.09
C ARG A 298 11.06 -8.86 27.87
N TYR A 299 10.35 -8.27 26.92
CA TYR A 299 9.93 -8.93 25.68
C TYR A 299 10.26 -8.01 24.52
N ARG A 300 10.52 -8.59 23.35
CA ARG A 300 10.56 -7.85 22.09
C ARG A 300 9.47 -8.36 21.15
N VAL A 301 9.15 -7.57 20.15
CA VAL A 301 8.18 -7.94 19.12
C VAL A 301 8.89 -7.96 17.77
N ASP A 302 8.93 -9.13 17.14
CA ASP A 302 9.53 -9.31 15.83
C ASP A 302 8.41 -9.26 14.79
N ILE A 303 8.46 -8.31 13.84
CA ILE A 303 7.44 -8.15 12.79
C ILE A 303 7.73 -9.12 11.63
N GLU A 304 6.67 -9.76 11.13
CA GLU A 304 6.73 -10.66 9.98
C GLU A 304 6.43 -9.92 8.66
N SER A 305 6.97 -10.43 7.55
CA SER A 305 6.62 -9.91 6.23
C SER A 305 5.13 -10.07 5.94
N PRO A 306 4.44 -9.01 5.46
CA PRO A 306 3.02 -9.09 5.16
C PRO A 306 2.72 -9.84 3.86
N TYR A 307 3.74 -10.11 3.04
CA TYR A 307 3.61 -10.76 1.73
C TYR A 307 3.43 -12.28 1.84
N ALA A 308 2.96 -12.89 0.75
CA ALA A 308 2.85 -14.32 0.61
C ALA A 308 4.22 -14.93 0.29
N THR A 309 4.39 -16.19 0.68
CA THR A 309 5.53 -17.01 0.25
C THR A 309 5.13 -17.78 -0.99
N HIS A 310 5.92 -17.68 -2.04
CA HIS A 310 5.64 -18.28 -3.34
C HIS A 310 6.48 -19.56 -3.55
N PRO A 311 5.92 -20.64 -4.13
CA PRO A 311 6.68 -21.79 -4.55
C PRO A 311 7.52 -21.42 -5.78
N GLU A 312 8.65 -22.11 -5.92
CA GLU A 312 9.51 -21.95 -7.08
C GLU A 312 8.82 -22.43 -8.36
N LYS A 313 8.92 -21.62 -9.41
CA LYS A 313 8.35 -21.89 -10.73
C LYS A 313 9.36 -21.53 -11.82
N GLU A 314 9.65 -22.48 -12.69
CA GLU A 314 10.51 -22.22 -13.84
C GLU A 314 9.83 -21.31 -14.85
N LEU A 315 10.54 -20.29 -15.30
CA LEU A 315 10.09 -19.35 -16.32
C LEU A 315 10.76 -19.63 -17.67
N PRO A 316 10.03 -19.50 -18.79
CA PRO A 316 10.63 -19.66 -20.10
C PRO A 316 11.72 -18.61 -20.31
N ALA A 317 12.90 -19.05 -20.77
CA ALA A 317 14.00 -18.15 -21.09
C ALA A 317 13.57 -17.13 -22.16
N LEU A 318 13.86 -15.86 -21.92
CA LEU A 318 13.55 -14.81 -22.88
C LEU A 318 14.45 -14.92 -24.11
N ARG A 319 13.83 -14.86 -25.29
CA ARG A 319 14.52 -14.76 -26.58
C ARG A 319 14.27 -13.40 -27.19
N LEU A 320 15.30 -12.78 -27.75
CA LEU A 320 15.19 -11.47 -28.39
C LEU A 320 15.33 -11.59 -29.91
N ASN A 321 14.50 -10.86 -30.66
CA ASN A 321 14.69 -10.74 -32.10
C ASN A 321 15.73 -9.64 -32.38
N PRO A 322 16.85 -9.92 -33.09
CA PRO A 322 17.84 -8.90 -33.45
C PRO A 322 17.26 -7.68 -34.17
N ALA A 323 16.13 -7.83 -34.87
CA ALA A 323 15.43 -6.72 -35.53
C ALA A 323 14.90 -5.65 -34.56
N TRP A 324 14.86 -5.93 -33.25
CA TRP A 324 14.38 -4.99 -32.24
C TRP A 324 15.46 -4.02 -31.74
N GLN A 325 16.71 -4.17 -32.18
CA GLN A 325 17.84 -3.40 -31.67
C GLN A 325 17.62 -1.89 -31.73
N ASP A 326 17.20 -1.35 -32.88
CA ASP A 326 17.03 0.09 -33.08
C ASP A 326 15.95 0.67 -32.15
N GLU A 327 14.84 -0.04 -31.98
CA GLU A 327 13.75 0.39 -31.09
C GLU A 327 14.16 0.29 -29.61
N LEU A 328 14.89 -0.76 -29.21
CA LEU A 328 15.41 -0.90 -27.85
C LEU A 328 16.42 0.20 -27.52
N VAL A 329 17.30 0.57 -28.46
CA VAL A 329 18.24 1.67 -28.30
C VAL A 329 17.49 3.00 -28.17
N LYS A 330 16.50 3.25 -29.02
CA LYS A 330 15.65 4.45 -28.96
C LYS A 330 14.95 4.58 -27.60
N ARG A 331 14.33 3.50 -27.12
CA ARG A 331 13.69 3.46 -25.80
C ARG A 331 14.69 3.62 -24.65
N SER A 332 15.87 3.02 -24.74
CA SER A 332 16.92 3.15 -23.72
C SER A 332 17.42 4.60 -23.57
N VAL A 333 17.70 5.27 -24.69
CA VAL A 333 18.08 6.69 -24.69
C VAL A 333 16.95 7.53 -24.11
N GLY A 334 15.71 7.28 -24.53
CA GLY A 334 14.53 7.98 -24.03
C GLY A 334 14.34 7.85 -22.52
N LEU A 335 14.55 6.65 -21.98
CA LEU A 335 14.46 6.38 -20.55
C LEU A 335 15.54 7.12 -19.75
N GLN A 336 16.78 7.13 -20.22
CA GLN A 336 17.88 7.86 -19.59
C GLN A 336 17.61 9.37 -19.53
N VAL A 337 17.09 9.93 -20.63
CA VAL A 337 16.69 11.34 -20.70
C VAL A 337 15.55 11.62 -19.72
N LEU A 338 14.54 10.75 -19.64
CA LEU A 338 13.43 10.93 -18.70
C LEU A 338 13.92 10.96 -17.24
N HIS A 339 14.82 10.05 -16.86
CA HIS A 339 15.41 10.01 -15.52
C HIS A 339 16.26 11.25 -15.22
N ALA A 340 17.01 11.76 -16.21
CA ALA A 340 17.87 12.93 -16.03
C ALA A 340 17.09 14.25 -15.86
N TYR A 341 15.91 14.39 -16.48
CA TYR A 341 15.17 15.66 -16.52
C TYR A 341 13.86 15.67 -15.72
N ARG A 342 13.30 14.52 -15.31
CA ARG A 342 11.96 14.45 -14.71
C ARG A 342 11.83 13.56 -13.47
N SER A 343 12.92 13.13 -12.82
CA SER A 343 12.88 12.29 -11.60
C SER A 343 11.92 12.83 -10.53
N ASP A 344 11.83 14.16 -10.37
CA ASP A 344 11.14 14.78 -9.23
C ASP A 344 9.70 15.24 -9.55
N SER A 345 9.27 15.25 -10.82
CA SER A 345 8.01 15.89 -11.26
C SER A 345 6.91 14.92 -11.72
N LEU A 346 7.20 13.62 -11.81
CA LEU A 346 6.28 12.65 -12.40
C LEU A 346 5.20 12.14 -11.43
N VAL A 347 5.31 12.48 -10.14
CA VAL A 347 4.43 11.98 -9.09
C VAL A 347 4.16 13.08 -8.07
N ARG A 348 2.88 13.34 -7.79
CA ARG A 348 2.45 14.14 -6.62
C ARG A 348 1.76 13.23 -5.63
N GLU A 349 2.24 13.22 -4.40
CA GLU A 349 1.57 12.55 -3.30
C GLU A 349 0.50 13.46 -2.71
N LYS A 350 -0.63 12.86 -2.32
CA LYS A 350 -1.69 13.57 -1.61
C LYS A 350 -1.30 13.69 -0.14
N ALA A 351 -1.35 14.90 0.41
CA ALA A 351 -1.11 15.12 1.84
C ALA A 351 -2.13 14.34 2.70
N GLU A 352 -1.64 13.54 3.65
CA GLU A 352 -2.46 12.81 4.62
C GLU A 352 -2.89 13.70 5.79
N LYS A 353 -4.02 13.36 6.41
CA LYS A 353 -4.47 14.02 7.65
C LYS A 353 -3.70 13.46 8.85
N PRO A 354 -3.51 14.26 9.92
CA PRO A 354 -2.98 13.74 11.17
C PRO A 354 -3.85 12.61 11.74
N TRP A 355 -3.21 11.51 12.11
CA TRP A 355 -3.72 10.35 12.81
C TRP A 355 -4.27 10.69 14.19
N PHE A 356 -3.49 11.39 15.02
CA PHE A 356 -3.88 11.75 16.38
C PHE A 356 -4.53 13.12 16.40
N GLN A 357 -5.87 13.12 16.47
CA GLN A 357 -6.68 14.33 16.31
C GLN A 357 -6.96 15.09 17.61
N TRP A 358 -6.53 14.55 18.76
CA TRP A 358 -6.66 15.26 20.03
C TRP A 358 -5.64 16.38 20.14
N GLN A 359 -6.10 17.53 20.64
CA GLN A 359 -5.22 18.62 20.99
C GLN A 359 -4.65 18.41 22.38
N PRO A 360 -3.39 18.81 22.63
CA PRO A 360 -2.83 18.76 23.97
C PRO A 360 -3.57 19.73 24.89
N ASP A 361 -3.72 19.34 26.16
CA ASP A 361 -4.18 20.27 27.19
C ASP A 361 -3.17 21.38 27.41
N TRP A 362 -1.88 21.03 27.31
CA TRP A 362 -0.77 21.98 27.41
C TRP A 362 0.33 21.62 26.41
N SER A 363 0.85 22.65 25.74
CA SER A 363 1.99 22.56 24.85
C SER A 363 3.05 23.54 25.33
N TYR A 364 4.25 23.02 25.61
CA TYR A 364 5.38 23.78 26.13
C TYR A 364 6.47 23.83 25.06
N LEU A 365 6.66 24.98 24.43
CA LEU A 365 7.79 25.24 23.54
C LEU A 365 8.99 25.63 24.39
N LEU A 366 9.98 24.74 24.50
CA LEU A 366 11.04 24.91 25.49
C LEU A 366 11.98 26.08 25.17
N ASP A 367 12.00 26.58 23.93
CA ASP A 367 12.73 27.80 23.53
C ASP A 367 12.11 29.08 24.09
N GLU A 368 10.88 29.05 24.62
CA GLU A 368 10.24 30.19 25.27
C GLU A 368 10.66 30.34 26.74
N TYR A 369 11.43 29.38 27.28
CA TYR A 369 11.86 29.33 28.67
C TYR A 369 13.38 29.39 28.78
N THR A 370 13.88 29.82 29.95
CA THR A 370 15.31 29.68 30.27
C THR A 370 15.67 28.20 30.33
N ARG A 371 16.52 27.74 29.42
CA ARG A 371 16.86 26.31 29.32
C ARG A 371 17.61 25.81 30.55
N PHE A 372 17.11 24.72 31.15
CA PHE A 372 17.83 23.94 32.14
C PHE A 372 18.68 22.86 31.47
N THR A 373 19.68 22.36 32.20
CA THR A 373 20.59 21.30 31.72
C THR A 373 20.07 19.90 32.01
N THR A 374 19.06 19.75 32.86
CA THR A 374 18.49 18.44 33.22
C THR A 374 16.98 18.38 32.97
N MET A 375 16.48 17.21 32.53
CA MET A 375 15.05 17.01 32.30
C MET A 375 14.23 17.08 33.60
N GLU A 376 14.84 16.72 34.73
CA GLU A 376 14.20 16.83 36.05
C GLU A 376 13.83 18.28 36.37
N GLU A 377 14.78 19.21 36.22
CA GLU A 377 14.54 20.64 36.45
C GLU A 377 13.49 21.19 35.48
N VAL A 378 13.55 20.84 34.19
CA VAL A 378 12.53 21.25 33.21
C VAL A 378 11.13 20.81 33.65
N VAL A 379 10.96 19.55 34.03
CA VAL A 379 9.66 19.02 34.43
C VAL A 379 9.17 19.66 35.73
N ILE A 380 10.05 19.84 36.73
CA ILE A 380 9.67 20.42 38.04
C ILE A 380 9.31 21.90 37.91
N GLU A 381 10.10 22.68 37.18
CA GLU A 381 10.00 24.14 37.15
C GLU A 381 9.00 24.65 36.11
N PHE A 382 8.93 24.01 34.94
CA PHE A 382 8.15 24.53 33.80
C PHE A 382 6.89 23.74 33.46
N ILE A 383 6.79 22.47 33.89
CA ILE A 383 5.74 21.57 33.42
C ILE A 383 4.90 21.04 34.59
N PRO A 384 4.04 21.87 35.21
CA PRO A 384 3.15 21.44 36.29
C PRO A 384 2.23 20.26 35.93
N GLY A 385 2.03 19.99 34.64
CA GLY A 385 1.26 18.84 34.16
C GLY A 385 1.97 17.49 34.30
N LEU A 386 3.28 17.47 34.58
CA LEU A 386 4.09 16.26 34.65
C LEU A 386 4.84 16.17 35.97
N ARG A 387 5.12 14.94 36.41
CA ARG A 387 5.92 14.70 37.62
C ARG A 387 6.62 13.36 37.58
N PHE A 388 7.93 13.34 37.83
CA PHE A 388 8.63 12.09 38.10
C PHE A 388 8.29 11.57 39.51
N ARG A 389 7.92 10.29 39.59
CA ARG A 389 7.65 9.57 40.84
C ARG A 389 8.45 8.27 40.87
N LYS A 390 8.94 7.88 42.05
CA LYS A 390 9.48 6.53 42.25
C LYS A 390 8.37 5.62 42.79
N MET A 391 8.15 4.50 42.11
CA MET A 391 7.22 3.44 42.50
C MET A 391 7.97 2.11 42.45
N ASP A 392 8.03 1.38 43.57
CA ASP A 392 8.78 0.12 43.70
C ASP A 392 10.24 0.21 43.23
N GLY A 393 10.88 1.35 43.51
CA GLY A 393 12.26 1.63 43.11
C GLY A 393 12.45 2.08 41.65
N VAL A 394 11.41 1.97 40.82
CA VAL A 394 11.42 2.39 39.40
C VAL A 394 10.85 3.79 39.27
N ARG A 395 11.56 4.67 38.57
CA ARG A 395 11.04 6.01 38.26
C ARG A 395 10.03 5.93 37.12
N ARG A 396 8.90 6.59 37.30
CA ARG A 396 7.84 6.75 36.31
C ARG A 396 7.49 8.23 36.22
N LEU A 397 7.50 8.76 35.01
CA LEU A 397 6.82 10.01 34.70
C LEU A 397 5.29 9.83 34.81
N ALA A 398 4.64 10.66 35.63
CA ALA A 398 3.20 10.69 35.84
C ALA A 398 2.62 11.99 35.29
N VAL A 399 1.40 11.92 34.76
CA VAL A 399 0.65 13.06 34.23
C VAL A 399 -0.36 13.54 35.28
N LEU A 400 -0.67 14.83 35.31
CA LEU A 400 -1.71 15.37 36.18
C LEU A 400 -3.08 14.79 35.78
N THR A 401 -3.89 14.35 36.75
CA THR A 401 -5.22 13.81 36.44
C THR A 401 -6.17 14.91 35.95
N GLU A 402 -7.24 14.51 35.26
CA GLU A 402 -8.21 15.44 34.69
C GLU A 402 -8.90 16.29 35.78
N GLU A 403 -9.23 15.68 36.92
CA GLU A 403 -9.84 16.34 38.08
C GLU A 403 -8.86 17.20 38.87
N ARG A 404 -7.57 17.20 38.49
CA ARG A 404 -6.47 17.92 39.16
C ARG A 404 -6.31 17.58 40.65
N ILE A 405 -6.82 16.43 41.07
CA ILE A 405 -6.74 15.92 42.45
C ILE A 405 -5.38 15.27 42.75
N GLY A 406 -4.58 14.99 41.72
CA GLY A 406 -3.26 14.38 41.86
C GLY A 406 -2.63 14.06 40.51
N TYR A 407 -1.68 13.14 40.52
CA TYR A 407 -1.01 12.62 39.34
C TYR A 407 -1.26 11.12 39.22
N THR A 408 -1.23 10.62 38.00
CA THR A 408 -1.47 9.22 37.65
C THR A 408 -0.56 8.24 38.40
N ILE A 409 -1.01 7.00 38.49
CA ILE A 409 -0.34 5.90 39.20
C ILE A 409 0.12 4.87 38.14
N GLY A 410 1.23 5.19 37.46
CA GLY A 410 2.07 4.21 36.75
C GLY A 410 1.70 3.85 35.30
N ASN A 411 0.61 4.35 34.73
CA ASN A 411 0.15 3.96 33.39
C ASN A 411 0.00 5.14 32.40
N SER A 412 0.85 6.15 32.52
CA SER A 412 0.94 7.24 31.54
C SER A 412 1.73 6.80 30.33
N LEU A 413 1.26 7.17 29.14
CA LEU A 413 1.99 6.97 27.90
C LEU A 413 3.06 8.04 27.76
N VAL A 414 4.32 7.64 27.66
CA VAL A 414 5.44 8.56 27.45
C VAL A 414 6.02 8.32 26.08
N LEU A 415 6.11 9.37 25.27
CA LEU A 415 6.57 9.31 23.89
C LEU A 415 7.77 10.24 23.69
N LEU A 416 8.75 9.80 22.90
CA LEU A 416 9.81 10.66 22.35
C LEU A 416 9.77 10.53 20.82
N ASP A 417 9.43 11.61 20.11
CA ASP A 417 9.26 11.62 18.66
C ASP A 417 8.36 10.46 18.17
N GLY A 418 7.21 10.30 18.82
CA GLY A 418 6.24 9.24 18.50
C GLY A 418 6.59 7.85 19.05
N ILE A 419 7.84 7.63 19.48
CA ILE A 419 8.34 6.35 20.00
C ILE A 419 7.86 6.14 21.44
N PRO A 420 7.17 5.03 21.77
CA PRO A 420 6.82 4.70 23.14
C PRO A 420 8.03 4.38 24.00
N ILE A 421 8.24 5.14 25.07
CA ILE A 421 9.33 4.95 26.02
C ILE A 421 8.81 4.25 27.27
N THR A 422 9.19 2.98 27.44
CA THR A 422 8.74 2.15 28.56
C THR A 422 9.61 2.32 29.81
N ASP A 423 10.91 2.57 29.64
CA ASP A 423 11.82 2.93 30.73
C ASP A 423 11.93 4.46 30.85
N HIS A 424 11.20 5.02 31.81
CA HIS A 424 11.14 6.47 32.00
C HIS A 424 12.46 7.05 32.58
N GLU A 425 13.43 6.21 32.97
CA GLU A 425 14.81 6.67 33.25
C GLU A 425 15.47 7.27 32.01
N ILE A 426 15.12 6.78 30.82
CA ILE A 426 15.63 7.31 29.54
C ILE A 426 15.24 8.78 29.41
N ILE A 427 13.96 9.11 29.62
CA ILE A 427 13.48 10.50 29.57
C ILE A 427 14.09 11.34 30.70
N PHE A 428 14.17 10.80 31.91
CA PHE A 428 14.76 11.50 33.05
C PHE A 428 16.22 11.94 32.79
N LYS A 429 17.00 11.12 32.07
CA LYS A 429 18.40 11.39 31.73
C LYS A 429 18.58 12.06 30.37
N TYR A 430 17.50 12.22 29.59
CA TYR A 430 17.58 12.77 28.26
C TYR A 430 17.98 14.24 28.31
N ASP A 431 18.81 14.67 27.35
CA ASP A 431 19.26 16.06 27.27
C ASP A 431 18.08 16.96 26.86
N PRO A 432 17.60 17.86 27.74
CA PRO A 432 16.46 18.71 27.44
C PRO A 432 16.75 19.74 26.34
N LEU A 433 18.01 20.05 26.04
CA LEU A 433 18.38 20.97 24.96
C LEU A 433 18.07 20.40 23.57
N LYS A 434 17.94 19.08 23.47
CA LYS A 434 17.53 18.39 22.24
C LYS A 434 16.03 18.36 22.04
N ILE A 435 15.26 18.71 23.06
CA ILE A 435 13.80 18.76 23.01
C ILE A 435 13.36 20.18 22.67
N ARG A 436 12.53 20.27 21.64
CA ARG A 436 11.90 21.51 21.19
C ARG A 436 10.59 21.75 21.92
N LYS A 437 9.77 20.70 22.05
CA LYS A 437 8.38 20.81 22.52
C LYS A 437 8.02 19.67 23.44
N ILE A 438 7.22 19.93 24.46
CA ILE A 438 6.58 18.93 25.30
C ILE A 438 5.07 19.15 25.29
N ASP A 439 4.31 18.16 24.85
CA ASP A 439 2.86 18.16 24.84
C ASP A 439 2.33 17.25 25.96
N VAL A 440 1.37 17.75 26.73
CA VAL A 440 0.73 17.04 27.83
C VAL A 440 -0.76 16.89 27.55
N TYR A 441 -1.24 15.66 27.64
CA TYR A 441 -2.62 15.28 27.42
C TYR A 441 -3.15 14.62 28.69
N LYS A 442 -4.25 15.13 29.25
CA LYS A 442 -4.91 14.56 30.43
C LYS A 442 -6.07 13.66 30.02
N GLY A 443 -6.50 12.81 30.94
CA GLY A 443 -7.62 11.90 30.72
C GLY A 443 -7.18 10.55 30.15
N LYS A 444 -8.15 9.73 29.76
CA LYS A 444 -7.93 8.34 29.39
C LYS A 444 -7.89 8.16 27.88
N TYR A 445 -6.81 7.57 27.39
CA TYR A 445 -6.60 7.28 25.97
C TYR A 445 -6.55 5.77 25.75
N VAL A 446 -7.20 5.30 24.68
CA VAL A 446 -7.29 3.86 24.38
C VAL A 446 -6.61 3.55 23.06
N PHE A 447 -5.62 2.66 23.08
CA PHE A 447 -4.93 2.16 21.89
C PHE A 447 -4.99 0.62 21.87
N GLY A 448 -5.71 0.04 20.90
CA GLY A 448 -5.84 -1.42 20.77
C GLY A 448 -6.31 -2.13 22.04
N GLY A 449 -7.24 -1.52 22.79
CA GLY A 449 -7.75 -2.04 24.06
C GLY A 449 -6.88 -1.73 25.29
N GLN A 450 -5.71 -1.12 25.10
CA GLN A 450 -4.85 -0.65 26.19
C GLN A 450 -5.26 0.75 26.61
N ILE A 451 -5.48 0.96 27.90
CA ILE A 451 -5.86 2.26 28.47
C ILE A 451 -4.60 2.90 29.04
N PHE A 452 -4.31 4.14 28.64
CA PHE A 452 -3.31 5.00 29.26
C PHE A 452 -4.00 6.15 29.96
N ASP A 453 -3.48 6.50 31.13
CA ASP A 453 -3.93 7.64 31.92
C ASP A 453 -2.95 8.79 31.71
N GLY A 454 -3.33 9.68 30.79
CA GLY A 454 -2.52 10.77 30.27
C GLY A 454 -1.41 10.37 29.30
N ILE A 455 -0.99 11.34 28.49
CA ILE A 455 0.13 11.23 27.56
C ILE A 455 1.11 12.38 27.81
N ALA A 456 2.41 12.07 27.86
CA ALA A 456 3.51 13.02 27.81
C ALA A 456 4.30 12.78 26.53
N SER A 457 4.23 13.71 25.59
CA SER A 457 4.89 13.60 24.29
C SER A 457 6.01 14.62 24.17
N PHE A 458 7.24 14.14 24.01
CA PHE A 458 8.45 14.94 23.85
C PHE A 458 8.83 14.96 22.38
N SER A 459 8.99 16.14 21.79
CA SER A 459 9.38 16.31 20.39
C SER A 459 10.75 16.97 20.28
N SER A 460 11.68 16.33 19.58
CA SER A 460 12.93 16.94 19.17
C SER A 460 12.73 17.93 18.02
N TYR A 461 13.79 18.63 17.62
CA TYR A 461 13.72 19.64 16.57
C TYR A 461 13.41 19.05 15.18
N GLU A 462 14.03 17.92 14.88
CA GLU A 462 13.93 17.25 13.58
C GLU A 462 13.05 16.00 13.62
N HIS A 463 12.52 15.65 14.81
CA HIS A 463 11.74 14.44 15.06
C HIS A 463 12.51 13.14 14.76
N ASN A 464 13.80 13.15 15.06
CA ASN A 464 14.75 12.06 14.80
C ASN A 464 15.49 11.60 16.07
N TYR A 465 14.88 11.79 17.24
CA TYR A 465 15.26 11.19 18.52
C TYR A 465 16.78 11.22 18.82
N PRO A 466 17.43 12.40 18.75
CA PRO A 466 18.88 12.52 18.72
C PRO A 466 19.59 12.01 19.98
N GLY A 467 20.34 10.91 19.83
CA GLY A 467 21.08 10.28 20.94
C GLY A 467 20.20 9.49 21.89
N LEU A 468 18.99 9.09 21.45
CA LEU A 468 18.18 8.08 22.12
C LEU A 468 18.93 6.75 22.14
N VAL A 469 19.06 6.17 23.33
CA VAL A 469 19.60 4.82 23.54
C VAL A 469 18.52 3.99 24.22
N VAL A 470 18.06 2.94 23.55
CA VAL A 470 17.08 1.98 24.05
C VAL A 470 17.69 0.58 24.13
N ASP A 471 17.07 -0.30 24.91
CA ASP A 471 17.49 -1.69 25.00
C ASP A 471 16.83 -2.58 23.92
N ASN A 472 17.24 -3.84 23.85
CA ASN A 472 16.78 -4.82 22.85
C ASN A 472 15.29 -5.21 22.95
N SER A 473 14.52 -4.68 23.90
CA SER A 473 13.06 -4.83 23.96
C SER A 473 12.35 -3.88 22.98
N THR A 474 12.99 -2.77 22.61
CA THR A 474 12.53 -1.84 21.57
C THR A 474 13.15 -2.24 20.24
N GLN A 475 12.34 -2.46 19.20
CA GLN A 475 12.80 -2.83 17.87
C GLN A 475 12.33 -1.80 16.84
N PHE A 476 13.20 -1.45 15.90
CA PHE A 476 12.94 -0.51 14.81
C PHE A 476 12.90 -1.29 13.50
N PHE A 477 11.96 -0.96 12.63
CA PHE A 477 11.83 -1.57 11.32
C PHE A 477 11.49 -0.52 10.28
N ASP A 478 12.13 -0.60 9.12
CA ASP A 478 11.65 0.08 7.92
C ASP A 478 10.36 -0.61 7.45
N TYR A 479 9.32 0.17 7.25
CA TYR A 479 8.00 -0.32 6.85
C TYR A 479 7.47 0.48 5.66
N GLU A 480 7.32 -0.20 4.53
CA GLU A 480 6.76 0.37 3.31
C GLU A 480 5.24 0.16 3.24
N GLY A 481 4.45 1.14 3.70
CA GLY A 481 2.99 1.06 3.67
C GLY A 481 2.35 0.94 2.28
N THR A 482 1.05 1.19 2.18
CA THR A 482 0.40 1.30 0.88
C THR A 482 0.99 2.45 0.07
N GLN A 483 1.12 2.27 -1.24
CA GLN A 483 1.61 3.31 -2.13
C GLN A 483 0.67 4.51 -2.06
N ALA A 484 1.23 5.70 -1.82
CA ALA A 484 0.49 6.94 -1.97
C ALA A 484 -0.06 7.04 -3.40
N GLN A 485 -1.31 7.45 -3.57
CA GLN A 485 -1.92 7.53 -4.91
C GLN A 485 -1.07 8.42 -5.83
N ARG A 486 -0.53 7.82 -6.90
CA ARG A 486 0.28 8.51 -7.90
C ARG A 486 -0.60 8.97 -9.06
N ILE A 487 -0.52 10.26 -9.41
CA ILE A 487 -1.20 10.83 -10.57
C ILE A 487 -0.26 10.75 -11.78
N PHE A 488 -0.73 10.17 -12.88
CA PHE A 488 0.02 10.13 -14.13
C PHE A 488 0.24 11.54 -14.69
N TYR A 489 1.51 11.94 -14.83
CA TYR A 489 1.87 13.24 -15.38
C TYR A 489 1.77 13.24 -16.91
N MET A 490 1.08 14.26 -17.45
CA MET A 490 0.96 14.51 -18.89
C MET A 490 1.30 15.97 -19.18
N PRO A 491 2.34 16.27 -19.98
CA PRO A 491 2.63 17.64 -20.39
C PRO A 491 1.48 18.24 -21.20
N ALA A 492 1.19 19.52 -20.96
CA ALA A 492 0.03 20.16 -21.55
C ALA A 492 0.27 20.69 -22.98
N TYR A 493 1.51 21.06 -23.33
CA TYR A 493 1.92 21.61 -24.64
C TYR A 493 0.95 22.65 -25.23
N ARG A 494 0.38 23.51 -24.38
CA ARG A 494 -0.66 24.47 -24.76
C ARG A 494 -0.09 25.69 -25.47
N THR A 495 1.16 26.03 -25.22
CA THR A 495 1.83 27.22 -25.77
C THR A 495 3.00 26.84 -26.68
N GLU A 496 3.35 27.73 -27.61
CA GLU A 496 4.54 27.55 -28.47
C GLU A 496 5.84 27.50 -27.65
N ALA A 497 5.90 28.18 -26.51
CA ALA A 497 7.04 28.10 -25.59
C ALA A 497 7.19 26.69 -24.98
N GLU A 498 6.09 26.06 -24.56
CA GLU A 498 6.11 24.69 -24.03
C GLU A 498 6.48 23.66 -25.10
N LYS A 499 5.97 23.80 -26.33
CA LYS A 499 6.33 22.91 -27.44
C LYS A 499 7.80 23.03 -27.80
N ARG A 500 8.38 24.24 -27.71
CA ARG A 500 9.81 24.52 -27.96
C ARG A 500 10.69 24.30 -26.73
N SER A 501 10.16 23.72 -25.65
CA SER A 501 10.94 23.43 -24.45
C SER A 501 12.17 22.59 -24.81
N PRO A 502 13.37 22.94 -24.31
CA PRO A 502 14.58 22.16 -24.57
C PRO A 502 14.58 20.83 -23.83
N VAL A 503 13.66 20.62 -22.87
CA VAL A 503 13.51 19.35 -22.16
C VAL A 503 12.85 18.33 -23.09
N PRO A 504 13.53 17.22 -23.45
CA PRO A 504 12.94 16.20 -24.30
C PRO A 504 11.84 15.41 -23.57
N ASP A 505 10.86 14.91 -24.31
CA ASP A 505 9.78 14.07 -23.81
C ASP A 505 9.77 12.74 -24.55
N PHE A 506 10.42 11.73 -23.98
CA PHE A 506 10.48 10.38 -24.56
C PHE A 506 9.55 9.40 -23.85
N ARG A 507 8.42 9.89 -23.32
CA ARG A 507 7.44 9.02 -22.67
C ARG A 507 6.87 8.02 -23.69
N HIS A 508 7.03 6.74 -23.36
CA HIS A 508 6.48 5.63 -24.13
C HIS A 508 5.00 5.39 -23.81
N THR A 509 4.59 5.66 -22.57
CA THR A 509 3.17 5.75 -22.18
C THR A 509 2.72 7.21 -22.29
N LEU A 510 1.77 7.48 -23.18
CA LEU A 510 1.21 8.81 -23.42
C LEU A 510 0.02 9.11 -22.50
N LEU A 511 -0.72 8.09 -22.08
CA LEU A 511 -1.85 8.27 -21.19
C LEU A 511 -2.02 7.04 -20.31
N TRP A 512 -2.22 7.27 -19.02
CA TRP A 512 -2.72 6.26 -18.10
C TRP A 512 -3.80 6.89 -17.22
N ARG A 513 -5.04 6.47 -17.43
CA ARG A 513 -6.22 6.87 -16.66
C ARG A 513 -6.84 5.62 -16.09
N PRO A 514 -6.51 5.22 -14.85
CA PRO A 514 -6.85 3.89 -14.38
C PRO A 514 -8.30 3.77 -13.90
N ASP A 515 -8.94 4.86 -13.46
CA ASP A 515 -10.36 4.85 -13.09
C ASP A 515 -11.09 6.06 -13.67
N ILE A 516 -12.14 5.78 -14.45
CA ILE A 516 -13.03 6.75 -15.06
C ILE A 516 -14.46 6.28 -14.78
N ARG A 517 -15.28 7.20 -14.25
CA ARG A 517 -16.72 7.01 -14.05
C ARG A 517 -17.46 7.90 -15.05
N THR A 518 -18.42 7.34 -15.75
CA THR A 518 -19.13 8.02 -16.86
C THR A 518 -20.49 8.56 -16.45
N ALA A 519 -20.94 8.28 -15.22
CA ALA A 519 -22.24 8.71 -14.70
C ALA A 519 -23.43 8.38 -15.63
N GLY A 520 -23.33 7.29 -16.39
CA GLY A 520 -24.37 6.84 -17.32
C GLY A 520 -24.23 7.37 -18.75
N GLU A 521 -23.20 8.16 -19.07
CA GLU A 521 -22.93 8.60 -20.44
C GLU A 521 -22.50 7.42 -21.33
N SER A 522 -23.11 7.32 -22.51
CA SER A 522 -22.83 6.27 -23.51
C SER A 522 -21.59 6.56 -24.37
N SER A 523 -21.08 7.80 -24.29
CA SER A 523 -19.91 8.24 -25.03
C SER A 523 -19.15 9.31 -24.24
N ILE A 524 -17.82 9.19 -24.19
CA ILE A 524 -16.95 10.16 -23.55
C ILE A 524 -15.77 10.49 -24.46
N SER A 525 -15.21 11.70 -24.27
CA SER A 525 -13.99 12.17 -24.91
C SER A 525 -12.89 12.34 -23.88
N ILE A 526 -11.67 11.91 -24.19
CA ILE A 526 -10.52 12.04 -23.29
C ILE A 526 -9.35 12.68 -24.05
N PRO A 527 -8.83 13.83 -23.59
CA PRO A 527 -7.69 14.46 -24.22
C PRO A 527 -6.38 13.75 -23.86
N PHE A 528 -5.42 13.76 -24.79
CA PHE A 528 -4.05 13.31 -24.58
C PHE A 528 -3.05 14.19 -25.35
N THR A 529 -1.76 14.00 -25.09
CA THR A 529 -0.68 14.64 -25.86
C THR A 529 0.30 13.61 -26.39
N THR A 530 0.94 13.87 -27.53
CA THR A 530 2.04 13.03 -28.04
C THR A 530 3.38 13.47 -27.45
N SER A 531 4.37 12.60 -27.56
CA SER A 531 5.74 12.83 -27.09
C SER A 531 6.68 13.08 -28.28
N ASP A 532 7.99 13.18 -28.03
CA ASP A 532 9.03 13.19 -29.08
C ASP A 532 9.27 11.79 -29.67
N LEU A 533 8.69 10.74 -29.08
CA LEU A 533 8.82 9.37 -29.56
C LEU A 533 7.88 9.14 -30.75
N THR A 534 8.46 9.03 -31.94
CA THR A 534 7.74 8.63 -33.16
C THR A 534 7.47 7.13 -33.20
N GLY A 535 6.47 6.71 -33.97
CA GLY A 535 6.09 5.31 -34.13
C GLY A 535 4.60 5.08 -33.89
N ASP A 536 4.24 3.83 -33.76
CA ASP A 536 2.85 3.42 -33.59
C ASP A 536 2.51 3.30 -32.10
N PHE A 537 1.33 3.79 -31.74
CA PHE A 537 0.79 3.77 -30.39
C PHE A 537 -0.53 3.00 -30.38
N THR A 538 -0.75 2.25 -29.31
CA THR A 538 -1.97 1.48 -29.07
C THR A 538 -2.78 2.14 -27.96
N ILE A 539 -4.05 2.39 -28.25
CA ILE A 539 -5.07 2.75 -27.27
C ILE A 539 -5.69 1.44 -26.77
N THR A 540 -5.77 1.27 -25.45
CA THR A 540 -6.39 0.12 -24.81
C THR A 540 -7.36 0.59 -23.75
N ILE A 541 -8.57 0.03 -23.80
CA ILE A 541 -9.64 0.31 -22.84
C ILE A 541 -10.05 -1.01 -22.21
N GLU A 542 -10.17 -0.99 -20.88
CA GLU A 542 -10.70 -2.10 -20.11
C GLU A 542 -11.71 -1.56 -19.08
N GLY A 543 -12.79 -2.27 -18.83
CA GLY A 543 -13.80 -1.83 -17.88
C GLY A 543 -14.65 -2.96 -17.34
N LEU A 544 -15.39 -2.65 -16.27
CA LEU A 544 -16.28 -3.58 -15.60
C LEU A 544 -17.61 -2.88 -15.26
N THR A 545 -18.73 -3.55 -15.53
CA THR A 545 -20.08 -3.07 -15.19
C THR A 545 -20.51 -3.50 -13.78
N GLN A 546 -21.64 -3.00 -13.29
CA GLN A 546 -22.22 -3.38 -11.99
C GLN A 546 -22.60 -4.85 -11.93
N THR A 547 -22.98 -5.42 -13.07
CA THR A 547 -23.32 -6.83 -13.22
C THR A 547 -22.09 -7.72 -13.43
N GLY A 548 -20.90 -7.13 -13.46
CA GLY A 548 -19.63 -7.81 -13.65
C GLY A 548 -19.23 -8.01 -15.11
N GLU A 549 -19.97 -7.49 -16.09
CA GLU A 549 -19.61 -7.62 -17.52
C GLU A 549 -18.29 -6.88 -17.83
N ALA A 550 -17.38 -7.53 -18.56
CA ALA A 550 -16.11 -6.92 -18.97
C ALA A 550 -16.26 -6.19 -20.30
N LEU A 551 -15.63 -5.03 -20.37
CA LEU A 551 -15.50 -4.23 -21.58
C LEU A 551 -14.03 -4.23 -22.01
N TYR A 552 -13.80 -4.37 -23.31
CA TYR A 552 -12.48 -4.28 -23.90
C TYR A 552 -12.56 -3.67 -25.30
N ALA A 553 -11.72 -2.68 -25.58
CA ALA A 553 -11.57 -2.13 -26.92
C ALA A 553 -10.11 -1.70 -27.15
N THR A 554 -9.65 -1.77 -28.40
CA THR A 554 -8.30 -1.32 -28.76
C THR A 554 -8.26 -0.74 -30.17
N GLU A 555 -7.39 0.25 -30.36
CA GLU A 555 -7.19 0.96 -31.62
C GLU A 555 -5.73 1.42 -31.73
N GLN A 556 -5.23 1.67 -32.94
CA GLN A 556 -3.88 2.19 -33.15
C GLN A 556 -3.87 3.52 -33.90
N PHE A 557 -2.85 4.32 -33.65
CA PHE A 557 -2.52 5.53 -34.41
C PHE A 557 -1.01 5.71 -34.47
N GLN A 558 -0.56 6.65 -35.31
CA GLN A 558 0.85 6.89 -35.56
C GLN A 558 1.28 8.30 -35.13
N VAL A 559 2.49 8.44 -34.59
CA VAL A 559 3.17 9.71 -34.32
C VAL A 559 4.36 9.86 -35.27
N LYS A 560 4.47 10.99 -35.97
CA LYS A 560 5.52 11.27 -36.95
C LYS A 560 6.29 12.55 -36.66
#